data_AF-A0A0K1EN32-F1
#
_entry.id   AF-A0A0K1EN32-F1
#
_cell.length_a   1.000
_cell.length_b   1.000
_cell.length_c   1.000
_cell.angle_alpha   90.00
_cell.angle_beta   90.00
_cell.angle_gamma   90.00
#
_symmetry.space_group_name_H-M   'P 1'
#
loop_
_entity.id
_entity.type
_entity.pdbx_description
1 polymer ?
#
loop_
_entity_poly.entity_id
_entity_poly.type
_entity_poly.pdbx_seq_one_letter_code
_entity_poly.pdbx_strand_id
1 'polypeptide(L)'
;MFFNTTSSMSAALLFVLLAACGSSDGGDGGGAPASGGGGAGGSGHGGDGGSGGRGDAEDLDMKAADFDCILTWDKVRKFRVSNRLGRQEEALAVANSSTGGVYPVGTILQLVPTEAMVKRRAGFDATTRDWEFFSLDVSASGTTILARGAAETVNAFGGNCFNCHTLAEPQWDLVCEDDHGCDPIPLSAEQIQEIQDGDPRCTP
;
A
#
# COMPACT_ATOMS: atom_id res chain seq x y z
N MET A 1 -46.57 -10.60 -30.77
CA MET A 1 -46.04 -11.98 -30.89
C MET A 1 -44.67 -11.95 -30.23
N PHE A 2 -44.59 -12.06 -28.90
CA PHE A 2 -44.34 -13.31 -28.15
C PHE A 2 -43.21 -14.15 -28.75
N PHE A 3 -42.02 -14.10 -28.15
CA PHE A 3 -41.49 -15.24 -27.39
C PHE A 3 -40.44 -14.77 -26.38
N ASN A 4 -40.64 -15.22 -25.15
CA ASN A 4 -39.82 -15.08 -23.95
C ASN A 4 -39.18 -16.45 -23.73
N THR A 5 -37.85 -16.53 -23.56
CA THR A 5 -37.23 -17.72 -22.94
C THR A 5 -35.99 -17.30 -22.15
N THR A 6 -36.20 -17.18 -20.84
CA THR A 6 -35.20 -17.34 -19.79
C THR A 6 -34.57 -18.73 -19.84
N SER A 7 -33.25 -18.84 -19.62
CA SER A 7 -32.68 -20.08 -19.08
C SER A 7 -31.66 -19.77 -18.01
N SER A 8 -31.87 -20.47 -16.89
CA SER A 8 -31.22 -20.35 -15.59
C SER A 8 -30.34 -21.59 -15.35
N MET A 9 -29.46 -21.50 -14.35
CA MET A 9 -28.74 -22.59 -13.65
C MET A 9 -27.53 -23.18 -14.41
N SER A 10 -26.39 -23.52 -13.80
CA SER A 10 -26.14 -24.00 -12.43
C SER A 10 -24.75 -23.59 -11.93
N ALA A 11 -24.69 -23.23 -10.65
CA ALA A 11 -23.48 -23.31 -9.84
C ALA A 11 -23.17 -24.79 -9.54
N ALA A 12 -21.91 -25.18 -9.65
CA ALA A 12 -21.40 -26.42 -9.10
C ALA A 12 -20.26 -26.08 -8.14
N LEU A 13 -20.59 -26.02 -6.84
CA LEU A 13 -19.63 -26.17 -5.76
C LEU A 13 -19.08 -27.60 -5.82
N LEU A 14 -17.76 -27.75 -5.93
CA LEU A 14 -17.08 -28.98 -5.53
C LEU A 14 -16.46 -28.77 -4.14
N PHE A 15 -17.20 -29.21 -3.12
CA PHE A 15 -16.62 -29.60 -1.84
C PHE A 15 -16.01 -30.98 -2.02
N VAL A 16 -14.73 -31.14 -1.71
CA VAL A 16 -14.15 -32.43 -1.36
C VAL A 16 -13.61 -32.31 0.06
N LEU A 17 -14.06 -33.25 0.88
CA LEU A 17 -14.00 -33.31 2.32
C LEU A 17 -13.27 -34.62 2.68
N LEU A 18 -12.58 -34.59 3.83
CA LEU A 18 -11.97 -35.69 4.59
C LEU A 18 -10.61 -36.25 4.14
N ALA A 19 -9.63 -36.12 5.04
CA ALA A 19 -9.25 -37.25 5.90
C ALA A 19 -8.60 -36.75 7.20
N ALA A 20 -9.18 -37.14 8.33
CA ALA A 20 -8.61 -37.03 9.66
C ALA A 20 -8.35 -38.45 10.20
N CYS A 21 -7.13 -38.67 10.69
CA CYS A 21 -6.69 -39.71 11.63
C CYS A 21 -5.58 -39.00 12.43
N GLY A 22 -5.51 -38.89 13.76
CA GLY A 22 -5.99 -39.72 14.86
C GLY A 22 -4.80 -39.95 15.82
N SER A 23 -4.88 -39.34 17.01
CA SER A 23 -4.22 -39.54 18.34
C SER A 23 -3.05 -40.55 18.50
N SER A 24 -2.10 -40.45 19.44
CA SER A 24 -2.30 -40.33 20.91
C SER A 24 -0.95 -40.18 21.67
N ASP A 25 -1.01 -39.61 22.89
CA ASP A 25 -0.28 -39.89 24.15
C ASP A 25 1.26 -39.71 24.26
N GLY A 26 1.85 -39.22 25.36
CA GLY A 26 1.34 -38.80 26.66
C GLY A 26 2.47 -38.53 27.68
N GLY A 27 2.14 -37.75 28.72
CA GLY A 27 2.74 -37.72 30.09
C GLY A 27 4.16 -37.16 30.29
N ASP A 28 4.57 -36.68 31.46
CA ASP A 28 3.92 -36.21 32.69
C ASP A 28 5.06 -35.80 33.66
N GLY A 29 4.82 -34.79 34.51
CA GLY A 29 5.54 -34.52 35.77
C GLY A 29 6.94 -33.88 35.68
N GLY A 30 7.32 -32.91 36.51
CA GLY A 30 6.70 -32.32 37.69
C GLY A 30 7.74 -31.48 38.44
N GLY A 31 7.29 -30.66 39.41
CA GLY A 31 8.12 -30.18 40.51
C GLY A 31 8.43 -28.68 40.56
N ALA A 32 7.55 -27.92 41.23
CA ALA A 32 7.87 -26.69 41.96
C ALA A 32 8.68 -27.04 43.25
N PRO A 33 9.11 -26.13 44.18
CA PRO A 33 8.45 -24.86 44.53
C PRO A 33 9.30 -23.66 45.05
N ALA A 34 8.57 -22.55 45.28
CA ALA A 34 8.73 -21.50 46.32
C ALA A 34 9.97 -20.58 46.24
N SER A 35 9.99 -19.29 46.61
CA SER A 35 9.18 -18.33 47.38
C SER A 35 9.87 -16.95 47.19
N GLY A 36 9.36 -15.74 47.45
CA GLY A 36 8.14 -15.24 48.08
C GLY A 36 8.23 -13.70 48.25
N GLY A 37 7.16 -13.09 48.77
CA GLY A 37 7.09 -11.76 49.42
C GLY A 37 7.14 -10.52 48.50
N GLY A 38 6.28 -9.51 48.59
CA GLY A 38 5.23 -9.17 49.56
C GLY A 38 5.18 -7.65 49.79
N GLY A 39 4.05 -7.02 49.45
CA GLY A 39 3.58 -5.72 49.97
C GLY A 39 4.09 -4.45 49.29
N ALA A 40 3.44 -3.29 49.33
CA ALA A 40 2.07 -2.88 49.62
C ALA A 40 1.97 -1.37 49.28
N GLY A 41 0.82 -0.93 48.74
CA GLY A 41 0.18 0.37 48.99
C GLY A 41 0.91 1.70 48.70
N GLY A 42 0.27 2.55 47.88
CA GLY A 42 0.62 3.98 47.81
C GLY A 42 -0.19 4.76 46.79
N SER A 43 -1.41 5.17 47.15
CA SER A 43 -2.21 6.15 46.42
C SER A 43 -1.66 7.56 46.64
N GLY A 44 -1.46 8.33 45.57
CA GLY A 44 -1.11 9.74 45.62
C GLY A 44 -1.57 10.47 44.36
N HIS A 45 -2.58 11.33 44.49
CA HIS A 45 -3.02 12.30 43.49
C HIS A 45 -2.17 13.58 43.58
N GLY A 46 -1.93 14.20 42.43
CA GLY A 46 -1.72 15.65 42.31
C GLY A 46 -0.44 16.08 41.58
N GLY A 47 -0.62 16.92 40.56
CA GLY A 47 0.41 17.89 40.17
C GLY A 47 0.99 17.79 38.75
N ASP A 48 0.18 18.11 37.76
CA ASP A 48 0.48 19.14 36.74
C ASP A 48 1.91 19.15 36.16
N GLY A 49 2.18 18.22 35.26
CA GLY A 49 3.27 18.32 34.30
C GLY A 49 2.66 18.24 32.91
N GLY A 50 2.45 19.38 32.27
CA GLY A 50 1.96 19.45 30.90
C GLY A 50 2.75 18.51 30.01
N SER A 51 2.14 17.39 29.67
CA SER A 51 2.61 16.50 28.62
C SER A 51 2.45 17.29 27.33
N GLY A 52 3.47 18.08 27.01
CA GLY A 52 3.67 18.57 25.65
C GLY A 52 3.56 17.34 24.77
N GLY A 53 2.46 17.27 24.02
CA GLY A 53 2.25 16.21 23.05
C GLY A 53 3.53 16.12 22.23
N ARG A 54 4.17 14.96 22.23
CA ARG A 54 5.02 14.61 21.10
C ARG A 54 4.08 14.73 19.92
N GLY A 55 4.23 15.80 19.14
CA GLY A 55 3.38 16.03 17.97
C GLY A 55 3.37 14.75 17.18
N ASP A 56 2.18 14.20 16.93
CA ASP A 56 2.05 13.01 16.12
C ASP A 56 2.81 13.29 14.81
N ALA A 57 3.77 12.43 14.47
CA ALA A 57 4.53 12.59 13.25
C ALA A 57 3.55 12.62 12.08
N GLU A 58 3.66 13.62 11.21
CA GLU A 58 2.78 13.81 10.06
C GLU A 58 2.73 12.53 9.21
N ASP A 59 1.52 12.06 8.89
CA ASP A 59 1.25 10.85 8.10
C ASP A 59 0.09 11.11 7.13
N LEU A 60 0.00 10.28 6.08
CA LEU A 60 -1.10 10.29 5.13
C LEU A 60 -1.71 8.89 5.03
N ASP A 61 -2.89 8.70 5.61
CA ASP A 61 -3.69 7.49 5.38
C ASP A 61 -4.66 7.68 4.21
N MET A 62 -4.19 7.36 2.99
CA MET A 62 -4.97 7.51 1.76
C MET A 62 -6.27 6.72 1.79
N LYS A 63 -7.36 7.37 1.40
CA LYS A 63 -8.69 6.79 1.17
C LYS A 63 -8.95 6.68 -0.33
N ALA A 64 -9.94 5.87 -0.69
CA ALA A 64 -10.27 5.64 -2.10
C ALA A 64 -10.62 6.96 -2.83
N ALA A 65 -11.33 7.87 -2.15
CA ALA A 65 -11.70 9.18 -2.69
C ALA A 65 -10.50 10.12 -2.94
N ASP A 66 -9.36 9.88 -2.30
CA ASP A 66 -8.16 10.69 -2.50
C ASP A 66 -7.44 10.34 -3.81
N PHE A 67 -7.71 9.17 -4.40
CA PHE A 67 -7.25 8.76 -5.72
C PHE A 67 -8.20 9.31 -6.80
N ASP A 68 -8.03 10.59 -7.12
CA ASP A 68 -8.77 11.31 -8.16
C ASP A 68 -8.13 11.17 -9.55
N CYS A 69 -8.56 12.00 -10.51
CA CYS A 69 -8.05 11.98 -11.88
C CYS A 69 -6.54 12.30 -11.94
N ILE A 70 -5.74 11.33 -12.41
CA ILE A 70 -4.27 11.48 -12.45
C ILE A 70 -3.78 12.51 -13.46
N LEU A 71 -4.61 12.87 -14.45
CA LEU A 71 -4.25 13.89 -15.45
C LEU A 71 -4.20 15.29 -14.85
N THR A 72 -4.78 15.49 -13.66
CA THR A 72 -4.64 16.73 -12.88
C THR A 72 -3.33 16.84 -12.12
N TRP A 73 -2.56 15.75 -12.04
CA TRP A 73 -1.28 15.71 -11.33
C TRP A 73 -0.11 15.98 -12.28
N ASP A 74 0.99 16.45 -11.70
CA ASP A 74 2.21 16.71 -12.45
C ASP A 74 2.73 15.42 -13.08
N LYS A 75 3.12 15.52 -14.35
CA LYS A 75 3.74 14.42 -15.08
C LYS A 75 5.25 14.55 -15.01
N VAL A 76 5.92 13.52 -14.52
CA VAL A 76 7.37 13.41 -14.55
C VAL A 76 7.73 12.19 -15.39
N ARG A 77 8.26 12.44 -16.59
CA ARG A 77 8.59 11.43 -17.60
C ARG A 77 7.41 10.48 -17.88
N LYS A 78 7.38 9.29 -17.27
CA LYS A 78 6.32 8.28 -17.49
C LYS A 78 5.27 8.23 -16.38
N PHE A 79 5.50 8.79 -15.19
CA PHE A 79 4.57 8.67 -14.06
C PHE A 79 3.92 10.01 -13.70
N ARG A 80 2.84 9.93 -12.93
CA ARG A 80 2.12 11.07 -12.32
C ARG A 80 2.47 11.18 -10.85
N VAL A 81 2.71 12.39 -10.38
CA VAL A 81 3.11 12.67 -8.99
C VAL A 81 2.25 13.75 -8.36
N SER A 82 1.78 13.48 -7.15
CA SER A 82 1.13 14.48 -6.29
C SER A 82 1.58 14.33 -4.84
N ASN A 83 1.28 15.33 -4.01
CA ASN A 83 1.48 15.30 -2.57
C ASN A 83 0.27 15.91 -1.84
N ARG A 84 -0.36 15.16 -0.94
CA ARG A 84 -1.59 15.61 -0.22
C ARG A 84 -1.32 16.40 1.05
N LEU A 85 -0.06 16.61 1.41
CA LEU A 85 0.38 17.31 2.62
C LEU A 85 1.05 18.66 2.30
N GLY A 86 0.86 19.19 1.09
CA GLY A 86 1.37 20.50 0.69
C GLY A 86 2.85 20.53 0.32
N ARG A 87 3.49 19.37 0.13
CA ARG A 87 4.92 19.24 -0.19
C ARG A 87 5.17 18.88 -1.66
N GLN A 88 4.34 19.43 -2.56
CA GLN A 88 4.40 19.13 -4.01
C GLN A 88 5.76 19.48 -4.61
N GLU A 89 6.30 20.66 -4.31
CA GLU A 89 7.59 21.11 -4.84
C GLU A 89 8.75 20.20 -4.40
N GLU A 90 8.72 19.71 -3.16
CA GLU A 90 9.72 18.77 -2.64
C GLU A 90 9.62 17.40 -3.31
N ALA A 91 8.41 16.90 -3.55
CA ALA A 91 8.19 15.66 -4.29
C ALA A 91 8.71 15.77 -5.73
N LEU A 92 8.44 16.90 -6.40
CA LEU A 92 8.96 17.19 -7.74
C LEU A 92 10.48 17.34 -7.77
N ALA A 93 11.09 17.93 -6.73
CA ALA A 93 12.54 18.07 -6.63
C ALA A 93 13.22 16.69 -6.56
N VAL A 94 12.68 15.77 -5.76
CA VAL A 94 13.18 14.38 -5.69
C VAL A 94 12.95 13.67 -7.01
N ALA A 95 11.75 13.79 -7.59
CA ALA A 95 11.41 13.18 -8.87
C ALA A 95 12.30 13.65 -10.03
N ASN A 96 12.85 14.86 -10.00
CA ASN A 96 13.72 15.38 -11.05
C ASN A 96 15.21 15.35 -10.70
N SER A 97 15.57 14.79 -9.54
CA SER A 97 16.96 14.71 -9.10
C SER A 97 17.77 13.75 -9.98
N SER A 98 18.93 14.19 -10.47
CA SER A 98 19.87 13.33 -11.19
C SER A 98 20.69 12.41 -10.28
N THR A 99 20.56 12.56 -8.96
CA THR A 99 21.31 11.77 -7.96
C THR A 99 20.39 11.06 -6.97
N GLY A 100 19.08 11.05 -7.25
CA GLY A 100 18.07 10.48 -6.37
C GLY A 100 17.76 11.33 -5.14
N GLY A 101 17.06 10.74 -4.18
CA GLY A 101 16.57 11.41 -2.97
C GLY A 101 15.47 10.59 -2.30
N VAL A 102 15.01 11.04 -1.13
CA VAL A 102 13.90 10.41 -0.41
C VAL A 102 12.65 11.25 -0.60
N TYR A 103 11.57 10.63 -1.08
CA TYR A 103 10.32 11.34 -1.29
C TYR A 103 9.73 11.83 0.05
N PRO A 104 9.11 13.02 0.08
CA PRO A 104 8.44 13.52 1.26
C PRO A 104 7.20 12.69 1.59
N VAL A 105 6.85 12.58 2.88
CA VAL A 105 5.57 11.99 3.31
C VAL A 105 4.41 12.65 2.57
N GLY A 106 3.40 11.85 2.26
CA GLY A 106 2.22 12.26 1.51
C GLY A 106 2.39 12.26 -0.01
N THR A 107 3.57 11.89 -0.52
CA THR A 107 3.79 11.69 -1.96
C THR A 107 2.97 10.51 -2.45
N ILE A 108 2.33 10.67 -3.61
CA ILE A 108 1.61 9.63 -4.34
C ILE A 108 2.20 9.55 -5.74
N LEU A 109 2.55 8.33 -6.16
CA LEU A 109 3.01 8.05 -7.52
C LEU A 109 2.05 7.07 -8.19
N GLN A 110 1.65 7.37 -9.43
CA GLN A 110 0.93 6.44 -10.31
C GLN A 110 1.61 6.37 -11.67
N LEU A 111 2.02 5.17 -12.08
CA LEU A 111 2.42 4.91 -13.45
C LEU A 111 1.21 4.63 -14.35
N VAL A 112 0.24 3.87 -13.82
CA VAL A 112 -1.06 3.56 -14.43
C VAL A 112 -2.18 3.81 -13.42
N PRO A 113 -3.43 4.08 -13.85
CA PRO A 113 -4.54 4.42 -12.94
C PRO A 113 -4.86 3.36 -11.88
N THR A 114 -4.61 2.08 -12.17
CA THR A 114 -5.01 0.94 -11.33
C THR A 114 -3.99 0.56 -10.26
N GLU A 115 -2.84 1.22 -10.20
CA GLU A 115 -1.80 0.96 -9.20
C GLU A 115 -1.24 2.28 -8.67
N ALA A 116 -0.92 2.32 -7.38
CA ALA A 116 -0.31 3.48 -6.76
C ALA A 116 0.69 3.07 -5.67
N MET A 117 1.64 3.98 -5.39
CA MET A 117 2.46 3.91 -4.19
C MET A 117 2.40 5.25 -3.46
N VAL A 118 2.31 5.19 -2.13
CA VAL A 118 2.13 6.35 -1.25
C VAL A 118 3.20 6.36 -0.18
N LYS A 119 3.91 7.48 -0.04
CA LYS A 119 4.92 7.67 0.99
C LYS A 119 4.25 7.99 2.32
N ARG A 120 4.34 7.07 3.28
CA ARG A 120 3.81 7.17 4.63
C ARG A 120 4.79 7.87 5.57
N ARG A 121 4.37 8.12 6.81
CA ARG A 121 5.24 8.66 7.86
C ARG A 121 6.49 7.80 8.02
N ALA A 122 7.56 8.42 8.52
CA ALA A 122 8.76 7.70 8.90
C ALA A 122 8.46 6.57 9.90
N GLY A 123 9.00 5.37 9.63
CA GLY A 123 8.80 4.19 10.45
C GLY A 123 7.39 3.58 10.31
N PHE A 124 6.73 3.79 9.18
CA PHE A 124 5.56 3.03 8.78
C PHE A 124 5.96 1.59 8.45
N ASP A 125 6.97 1.42 7.59
CA ASP A 125 7.53 0.11 7.25
C ASP A 125 8.98 0.26 6.79
N ALA A 126 9.90 -0.39 7.51
CA ALA A 126 11.33 -0.29 7.20
C ALA A 126 11.73 -1.02 5.91
N THR A 127 11.00 -2.08 5.55
CA THR A 127 11.27 -2.92 4.38
C THR A 127 10.96 -2.16 3.09
N THR A 128 9.82 -1.47 3.06
CA THR A 128 9.40 -0.68 1.91
C THR A 128 9.84 0.77 1.99
N ARG A 129 10.70 1.13 2.95
CA ARG A 129 11.15 2.51 3.16
C ARG A 129 9.98 3.48 3.26
N ASP A 130 8.97 3.08 4.03
CA ASP A 130 7.73 3.80 4.27
C ASP A 130 6.82 3.96 3.04
N TRP A 131 7.04 3.21 1.96
CA TRP A 131 6.08 3.13 0.86
C TRP A 131 4.97 2.13 1.15
N GLU A 132 3.73 2.56 0.97
CA GLU A 132 2.56 1.69 0.91
C GLU A 132 2.11 1.53 -0.54
N PHE A 133 1.84 0.30 -0.97
CA PHE A 133 1.41 -0.03 -2.32
C PHE A 133 -0.09 -0.25 -2.37
N PHE A 134 -0.72 0.06 -3.50
CA PHE A 134 -2.16 -0.02 -3.71
C PHE A 134 -2.50 -0.68 -5.05
N SER A 135 -3.43 -1.62 -5.02
CA SER A 135 -4.16 -2.08 -6.19
C SER A 135 -5.55 -1.44 -6.17
N LEU A 136 -5.91 -0.80 -7.28
CA LEU A 136 -7.10 0.02 -7.42
C LEU A 136 -7.99 -0.51 -8.55
N ASP A 137 -9.29 -0.47 -8.33
CA ASP A 137 -10.28 -0.49 -9.39
C ASP A 137 -10.77 0.95 -9.63
N VAL A 138 -10.78 1.39 -10.89
CA VAL A 138 -11.08 2.77 -11.26
C VAL A 138 -12.23 2.82 -12.25
N SER A 139 -13.14 3.76 -12.03
CA SER A 139 -14.32 3.96 -12.84
C SER A 139 -14.64 5.45 -12.94
N ALA A 140 -15.58 5.81 -13.81
CA ALA A 140 -16.09 7.18 -13.86
C ALA A 140 -16.76 7.62 -12.54
N SER A 141 -17.22 6.67 -11.70
CA SER A 141 -17.76 6.98 -10.37
C SER A 141 -16.70 7.16 -9.28
N GLY A 142 -15.43 6.91 -9.59
CA GLY A 142 -14.32 7.02 -8.65
C GLY A 142 -13.54 5.71 -8.50
N THR A 143 -12.82 5.61 -7.38
CA THR A 143 -11.87 4.53 -7.09
C THR A 143 -12.40 3.59 -6.01
N THR A 144 -12.10 2.30 -6.13
CA THR A 144 -12.16 1.32 -5.04
C THR A 144 -10.75 0.78 -4.77
N ILE A 145 -10.37 0.66 -3.50
CA ILE A 145 -9.11 0.02 -3.12
C ILE A 145 -9.37 -1.50 -3.05
N LEU A 146 -8.75 -2.25 -3.97
CA LEU A 146 -8.84 -3.72 -4.01
C LEU A 146 -7.88 -4.35 -3.00
N ALA A 147 -6.68 -3.80 -2.90
CA ALA A 147 -5.65 -4.20 -1.94
C ALA A 147 -4.75 -3.01 -1.60
N ARG A 148 -4.19 -3.01 -0.39
CA ARG A 148 -3.13 -2.08 0.03
C ARG A 148 -2.27 -2.70 1.12
N GLY A 149 -1.04 -2.22 1.28
CA GLY A 149 -0.13 -2.67 2.32
C GLY A 149 1.34 -2.43 1.98
N ALA A 150 2.23 -3.13 2.67
CA ALA A 150 3.67 -3.03 2.47
C ALA A 150 4.18 -4.15 1.53
N ALA A 151 5.24 -4.84 1.94
CA ALA A 151 5.94 -5.84 1.13
C ALA A 151 5.08 -7.03 0.70
N GLU A 152 4.02 -7.35 1.45
CA GLU A 152 3.09 -8.45 1.19
C GLU A 152 2.02 -8.14 0.12
N THR A 153 1.89 -6.88 -0.29
CA THR A 153 0.81 -6.45 -1.18
C THR A 153 0.93 -7.07 -2.57
N VAL A 154 -0.13 -7.73 -3.01
CA VAL A 154 -0.26 -8.27 -4.36
C VAL A 154 -1.41 -7.57 -5.09
N ASN A 155 -1.26 -7.37 -6.39
CA ASN A 155 -2.36 -6.92 -7.24
C ASN A 155 -3.34 -8.07 -7.52
N ALA A 156 -4.46 -7.76 -8.19
CA ALA A 156 -5.53 -8.72 -8.50
C ALA A 156 -5.08 -9.95 -9.31
N PHE A 157 -3.90 -9.91 -9.93
CA PHE A 157 -3.32 -10.99 -10.72
C PHE A 157 -2.22 -11.77 -9.98
N GLY A 158 -1.99 -11.46 -8.69
CA GLY A 158 -0.97 -12.11 -7.87
C GLY A 158 0.45 -11.56 -8.06
N GLY A 159 0.62 -10.47 -8.82
CA GLY A 159 1.89 -9.76 -8.93
C GLY A 159 2.17 -8.96 -7.66
N ASN A 160 3.37 -9.11 -7.09
CA ASN A 160 3.76 -8.38 -5.89
C ASN A 160 4.46 -7.08 -6.26
N CYS A 161 3.95 -5.95 -5.75
CA CYS A 161 4.46 -4.62 -6.09
C CYS A 161 5.91 -4.45 -5.58
N PHE A 162 6.17 -4.83 -4.34
CA PHE A 162 7.47 -4.62 -3.71
C PHE A 162 8.60 -5.42 -4.37
N ASN A 163 8.35 -6.64 -4.84
CA ASN A 163 9.36 -7.48 -5.50
C ASN A 163 9.94 -6.84 -6.77
N CYS A 164 9.16 -6.05 -7.50
CA CYS A 164 9.68 -5.30 -8.64
C CYS A 164 10.41 -4.02 -8.18
N HIS A 165 9.84 -3.32 -7.21
CA HIS A 165 10.35 -2.03 -6.73
C HIS A 165 11.64 -2.14 -5.88
N THR A 166 11.88 -3.28 -5.21
CA THR A 166 13.09 -3.52 -4.42
C THR A 166 14.38 -3.62 -5.24
N LEU A 167 14.26 -3.74 -6.56
CA LEU A 167 15.41 -3.80 -7.47
C LEU A 167 15.99 -2.42 -7.79
N ALA A 168 15.26 -1.34 -7.46
CA ALA A 168 15.75 0.01 -7.68
C ALA A 168 17.03 0.26 -6.86
N GLU A 169 18.01 0.95 -7.45
CA GLU A 169 19.22 1.30 -6.73
C GLU A 169 18.88 2.18 -5.50
N PRO A 170 19.65 2.08 -4.40
CA PRO A 170 19.24 2.65 -3.11
C PRO A 170 18.94 4.17 -3.13
N GLN A 171 19.58 4.94 -4.00
CA GLN A 171 19.35 6.38 -4.09
C GLN A 171 17.98 6.75 -4.68
N TRP A 172 17.32 5.83 -5.39
CA TRP A 172 16.06 6.09 -6.10
C TRP A 172 14.80 5.78 -5.30
N ASP A 173 14.95 5.44 -4.02
CA ASP A 173 13.85 5.30 -3.07
C ASP A 173 12.70 4.40 -3.56
N LEU A 174 13.07 3.25 -4.12
CA LEU A 174 12.17 2.25 -4.71
C LEU A 174 11.44 2.71 -5.99
N VAL A 175 11.85 3.80 -6.63
CA VAL A 175 11.25 4.26 -7.89
C VAL A 175 12.12 3.81 -9.07
N CYS A 176 11.56 2.94 -9.92
CA CYS A 176 12.29 2.15 -10.92
C CYS A 176 12.70 2.86 -12.22
N GLU A 177 11.85 3.75 -12.74
CA GLU A 177 12.04 4.44 -14.02
C GLU A 177 12.61 3.56 -15.15
N ASP A 178 13.41 4.12 -16.07
CA ASP A 178 14.06 3.37 -17.15
C ASP A 178 15.48 2.90 -16.81
N ASP A 179 16.18 3.62 -15.94
CA ASP A 179 17.61 3.46 -15.67
C ASP A 179 17.95 3.41 -14.17
N HIS A 180 16.97 3.19 -13.29
CA HIS A 180 17.20 3.10 -11.84
C HIS A 180 17.43 1.66 -11.33
N GLY A 181 17.74 0.71 -12.21
CA GLY A 181 18.17 -0.65 -11.85
C GLY A 181 17.08 -1.73 -11.81
N CYS A 182 15.80 -1.37 -11.96
CA CYS A 182 14.72 -2.35 -12.07
C CYS A 182 14.67 -2.99 -13.47
N ASP A 183 14.03 -4.16 -13.55
CA ASP A 183 13.73 -4.80 -14.83
C ASP A 183 12.71 -3.95 -15.64
N PRO A 184 12.86 -3.88 -16.98
CA PRO A 184 11.90 -3.18 -17.83
C PRO A 184 10.49 -3.79 -17.72
N ILE A 185 9.49 -2.92 -17.64
CA ILE A 185 8.08 -3.33 -17.74
C ILE A 185 7.69 -3.56 -19.22
N PRO A 186 6.75 -4.46 -19.51
CA PRO A 186 6.30 -4.76 -20.88
C PRO A 186 5.31 -3.71 -21.43
N LEU A 187 5.56 -2.43 -21.15
CA LEU A 187 4.75 -1.29 -21.63
C LEU A 187 5.68 -0.21 -22.18
N SER A 188 5.43 0.24 -23.41
CA SER A 188 6.13 1.40 -23.98
C SER A 188 5.67 2.70 -23.31
N ALA A 189 6.46 3.76 -23.44
CA ALA A 189 6.08 5.09 -22.96
C ALA A 189 4.77 5.59 -23.59
N GLU A 190 4.51 5.23 -24.85
CA GLU A 190 3.28 5.57 -25.57
C GLU A 190 2.08 4.80 -25.00
N GLN A 191 2.23 3.50 -24.75
CA GLN A 191 1.18 2.69 -24.12
C GLN A 191 0.86 3.21 -22.71
N ILE A 192 1.87 3.60 -21.93
CA ILE A 192 1.66 4.20 -20.61
C ILE A 192 0.90 5.52 -20.74
N GLN A 193 1.26 6.35 -21.71
CA GLN A 193 0.54 7.61 -21.99
C GLN A 193 -0.92 7.34 -22.34
N GLU A 194 -1.21 6.41 -23.24
CA GLU A 194 -2.58 6.04 -23.63
C GLU A 194 -3.38 5.50 -22.44
N ILE A 195 -2.77 4.67 -21.58
CA ILE A 195 -3.40 4.16 -20.37
C ILE A 195 -3.73 5.30 -19.39
N GLN A 196 -2.83 6.29 -19.25
CA GLN A 196 -3.08 7.45 -18.39
C GLN A 196 -4.18 8.35 -18.94
N ASP A 197 -4.16 8.63 -20.25
CA ASP A 197 -5.17 9.46 -20.92
C ASP A 197 -6.55 8.80 -20.90
N GLY A 198 -6.59 7.47 -20.81
CA GLY A 198 -7.80 6.67 -20.65
C GLY A 198 -8.30 6.52 -19.21
N ASP A 199 -7.73 7.21 -18.23
CA ASP A 199 -8.21 7.14 -16.84
C ASP A 199 -9.69 7.53 -16.76
N PRO A 200 -10.60 6.60 -16.41
CA PRO A 200 -12.04 6.85 -16.46
C PRO A 200 -12.51 7.88 -15.43
N ARG A 201 -11.68 8.22 -14.42
CA ARG A 201 -11.96 9.27 -13.44
C ARG A 201 -11.76 10.66 -14.03
N CYS A 202 -10.97 10.77 -15.09
CA CYS A 202 -10.73 12.00 -15.82
C CYS A 202 -11.88 12.25 -16.77
N THR A 203 -12.83 13.08 -16.32
CA THR A 203 -13.89 13.55 -17.21
C THR A 203 -13.27 14.41 -18.33
N PRO A 204 -13.69 14.27 -19.59
CA PRO A 204 -13.39 15.27 -20.62
C PRO A 204 -13.89 16.68 -20.27
#